data_AF-A0A8T5P1K6-F1
#
_entry.id   AF-A0A8T5P1K6-F1
#
_cell.length_a   1.000
_cell.length_b   1.000
_cell.length_c   1.000
_cell.angle_alpha   90.00
_cell.angle_beta   90.00
_cell.angle_gamma   90.00
#
_symmetry.space_group_name_H-M   'P 1'
#
loop_
_entity.id
_entity.type
_entity.pdbx_description
1 polymer ?
#
loop_
_entity_poly.entity_id
_entity_poly.type
_entity_poly.pdbx_seq_one_letter_code
_entity_poly.pdbx_strand_id
1 'polypeptide(L)'
;KKVEEATPADVEKADAIAIGLATYKGAGMPSVFKYVESLRNVPLKNRVGSAFGSYGWSGEGPIVLTNMLKDYGMKVIEPSLRIKRTPEDEGIEECRKLGKKIADLVRK
;
A
#
# COMPACT_ATOMS: atom_id res chain seq x y z
N LYS A 1 -3.42 -9.45 5.68
CA LYS A 1 -4.01 -9.30 7.03
C LYS A 1 -4.94 -8.09 7.02
N LYS A 2 -6.08 -8.12 7.72
CA LYS A 2 -6.93 -6.91 7.85
C LYS A 2 -6.19 -5.87 8.71
N VAL A 3 -6.34 -4.58 8.42
CA VAL A 3 -5.60 -3.53 9.14
C VAL A 3 -6.05 -3.40 10.60
N GLU A 4 -7.29 -3.78 10.89
CA GLU A 4 -7.87 -3.80 12.24
C GLU A 4 -7.22 -4.87 13.14
N GLU A 5 -6.61 -5.89 12.53
CA GLU A 5 -5.94 -7.00 13.21
C GLU A 5 -4.41 -6.89 13.10
N ALA A 6 -3.91 -5.99 12.26
CA ALA A 6 -2.49 -5.80 12.01
C ALA A 6 -1.86 -4.92 13.10
N THR A 7 -0.61 -5.23 13.42
CA THR A 7 0.20 -4.58 14.44
C THR A 7 1.51 -4.09 13.83
N PRO A 8 2.21 -3.14 14.47
CA PRO A 8 3.55 -2.74 14.05
C PRO A 8 4.56 -3.91 13.99
N ALA A 9 4.43 -4.90 14.86
CA ALA A 9 5.30 -6.08 14.88
C ALA A 9 5.16 -6.94 13.62
N ASP A 10 3.98 -6.96 12.98
CA ASP A 10 3.75 -7.73 11.75
C ASP A 10 4.60 -7.23 10.58
N VAL A 11 4.96 -5.93 10.57
CA VAL A 11 5.75 -5.33 9.50
C VAL A 11 7.23 -5.20 9.83
N GLU A 12 7.60 -5.27 11.10
CA GLU A 12 8.99 -5.11 11.56
C GLU A 12 9.94 -6.16 10.97
N LYS A 13 9.44 -7.37 10.67
CA LYS A 13 10.24 -8.46 10.07
C LYS A 13 9.99 -8.64 8.57
N ALA A 14 9.16 -7.81 7.96
CA ALA A 14 8.81 -7.95 6.55
C ALA A 14 9.85 -7.27 5.64
N ASP A 15 10.28 -7.96 4.58
CA ASP A 15 11.20 -7.39 3.57
C ASP A 15 10.50 -6.35 2.67
N ALA A 16 9.19 -6.52 2.49
CA ALA A 16 8.32 -5.60 1.78
C ALA A 16 6.96 -5.45 2.45
N ILE A 17 6.34 -4.30 2.25
CA ILE A 17 5.00 -4.00 2.77
C ILE A 17 4.13 -3.49 1.62
N ALA A 18 3.01 -4.15 1.39
CA ALA A 18 1.97 -3.70 0.47
C ALA A 18 0.69 -3.43 1.24
N ILE A 19 0.18 -2.19 1.18
CA ILE A 19 -1.02 -1.77 1.91
C ILE A 19 -2.11 -1.37 0.91
N GLY A 20 -3.28 -1.98 1.08
CA GLY A 20 -4.47 -1.73 0.28
C GLY A 20 -5.45 -0.78 0.95
N LEU A 21 -6.06 0.14 0.21
CA LEU A 21 -7.19 0.95 0.67
C LEU A 21 -8.14 1.37 -0.46
N ALA A 22 -9.42 1.50 -0.15
CA ALA A 22 -10.35 2.17 -1.06
C ALA A 22 -10.23 3.70 -0.90
N THR A 23 -10.42 4.45 -1.99
CA THR A 23 -10.65 5.90 -1.87
C THR A 23 -11.97 6.14 -1.15
N TYR A 24 -11.91 6.91 -0.06
CA TYR A 24 -13.07 7.35 0.70
C TYR A 24 -12.96 8.86 0.94
N LYS A 25 -13.99 9.61 0.56
CA LYS A 25 -14.07 11.09 0.71
C LYS A 25 -12.83 11.85 0.19
N GLY A 26 -12.34 11.47 -0.99
CA GLY A 26 -11.19 12.15 -1.65
C GLY A 26 -9.82 11.85 -1.05
N ALA A 27 -9.74 10.94 -0.08
CA ALA A 27 -8.50 10.45 0.49
C ALA A 27 -8.59 8.92 0.64
N GLY A 28 -8.43 8.38 1.83
CA GLY A 28 -8.43 6.94 2.09
C GLY A 28 -9.31 6.56 3.27
N MET A 29 -9.51 5.25 3.44
CA MET A 29 -10.24 4.71 4.59
C MET A 29 -9.53 5.08 5.90
N PRO A 30 -10.22 5.70 6.89
CA PRO A 30 -9.57 6.15 8.12
C PRO A 30 -8.88 5.03 8.93
N SER A 31 -9.41 3.80 8.90
CA SER A 31 -8.79 2.67 9.60
C SER A 31 -7.40 2.33 9.05
N VAL A 32 -7.22 2.42 7.74
CA VAL A 32 -5.92 2.18 7.09
C VAL A 32 -4.93 3.29 7.44
N PHE A 33 -5.36 4.56 7.43
CA PHE A 33 -4.48 5.67 7.81
C PHE A 33 -4.05 5.59 9.27
N LYS A 34 -4.97 5.28 10.19
CA LYS A 34 -4.63 5.06 11.61
C LYS A 34 -3.59 3.95 11.76
N TYR A 35 -3.73 2.85 11.02
CA TYR A 35 -2.74 1.78 11.03
C TYR A 35 -1.39 2.28 10.50
N VAL A 36 -1.35 2.96 9.36
CA VAL A 36 -0.11 3.47 8.77
C VAL A 36 0.58 4.48 9.70
N GLU A 37 -0.18 5.38 10.34
CA GLU A 37 0.34 6.31 11.34
C GLU A 37 1.01 5.59 12.52
N SER A 38 0.45 4.45 12.95
CA SER A 38 1.06 3.62 14.01
C SER A 38 2.43 3.05 13.61
N LEU A 39 2.74 3.02 12.31
CA LEU A 39 4.02 2.55 11.78
C LEU A 39 5.11 3.63 11.73
N ARG A 40 4.81 4.89 12.05
CA ARG A 40 5.75 6.03 11.93
C ARG A 40 7.10 5.79 12.61
N ASN A 41 7.11 5.09 13.75
CA ASN A 41 8.32 4.82 14.53
C ASN A 41 8.91 3.43 14.29
N VAL A 42 8.35 2.65 13.35
CA VAL A 42 8.88 1.34 12.97
C VAL A 42 10.05 1.56 12.02
N PRO A 43 11.15 0.79 12.13
CA PRO A 43 12.32 0.91 11.24
C PRO A 43 12.02 0.39 9.82
N LEU A 44 11.29 1.18 9.04
CA LEU A 44 10.84 0.86 7.67
C LEU A 44 11.75 1.42 6.57
N LYS A 45 12.77 2.20 6.94
CA LYS A 45 13.68 2.85 5.99
C LYS A 45 14.30 1.83 5.03
N ASN A 46 14.37 2.20 3.75
CA ASN A 46 14.90 1.39 2.64
C ASN A 46 14.15 0.11 2.29
N ARG A 47 13.09 -0.27 3.03
CA ARG A 47 12.25 -1.44 2.69
C ARG A 47 11.38 -1.15 1.48
N VAL A 48 11.02 -2.19 0.75
CA VAL A 48 10.13 -2.05 -0.41
C VAL A 48 8.70 -1.77 0.07
N GLY A 49 8.13 -0.67 -0.41
CA GLY A 49 6.75 -0.27 -0.09
C GLY A 49 5.86 -0.31 -1.33
N SER A 50 4.57 -0.57 -1.14
CA SER A 50 3.59 -0.41 -2.21
C SER A 50 2.23 -0.02 -1.64
N ALA A 51 1.57 0.94 -2.28
CA ALA A 51 0.17 1.24 -2.05
C ALA A 51 -0.66 0.76 -3.25
N PHE A 52 -1.83 0.20 -2.97
CA PHE A 52 -2.79 -0.17 -4.00
C PHE A 52 -4.21 0.06 -3.52
N GLY A 53 -5.18 0.11 -4.42
CA GLY A 53 -6.54 0.37 -4.00
C GLY A 53 -7.57 0.47 -5.10
N SER A 54 -8.83 0.44 -4.68
CA SER A 54 -9.98 0.67 -5.56
C SER A 54 -10.59 2.05 -5.36
N TYR A 55 -11.30 2.56 -6.37
CA TYR A 55 -11.97 3.84 -6.29
C TYR A 55 -13.23 3.92 -7.15
N GLY A 56 -14.20 4.77 -6.77
CA GLY A 56 -15.42 4.98 -7.55
C GLY A 56 -15.28 6.09 -8.60
N TRP A 57 -14.90 7.28 -8.13
CA TRP A 57 -14.83 8.50 -8.94
C TRP A 57 -13.38 8.97 -9.10
N SER A 58 -12.72 9.21 -7.97
CA SER A 58 -11.37 9.76 -7.90
C SER A 58 -10.44 8.83 -7.10
N GLY A 59 -9.18 8.72 -7.51
CA GLY A 59 -8.25 7.68 -7.08
C GLY A 59 -7.14 8.17 -6.16
N GLU A 60 -7.43 9.06 -5.22
CA GLU A 60 -6.42 9.73 -4.39
C GLU A 60 -5.90 8.87 -3.23
N GLY A 61 -6.70 7.94 -2.69
CA GLY A 61 -6.33 7.16 -1.50
C GLY A 61 -4.97 6.47 -1.60
N PRO A 62 -4.73 5.66 -2.65
CA PRO A 62 -3.43 5.04 -2.89
C PRO A 62 -2.29 6.05 -3.11
N ILE A 63 -2.58 7.26 -3.61
CA ILE A 63 -1.56 8.33 -3.77
C ILE A 63 -1.17 8.89 -2.41
N VAL A 64 -2.14 9.24 -1.56
CA VAL A 64 -1.89 9.73 -0.19
C VAL A 64 -1.06 8.71 0.58
N LEU A 65 -1.45 7.44 0.50
CA LEU A 65 -0.73 6.36 1.17
C LEU A 65 0.70 6.19 0.63
N THR A 66 0.89 6.30 -0.69
CA THR A 66 2.24 6.26 -1.31
C THR A 66 3.15 7.31 -0.68
N ASN A 67 2.65 8.54 -0.52
CA ASN A 67 3.43 9.64 0.07
C ASN A 67 3.75 9.36 1.55
N MET A 68 2.77 8.90 2.35
CA MET A 68 3.03 8.54 3.76
C MET A 68 4.13 7.48 3.90
N LEU A 69 4.13 6.45 3.05
CA LEU A 69 5.17 5.41 3.08
C LEU A 69 6.54 5.96 2.66
N LYS A 70 6.58 6.89 1.71
CA LYS A 70 7.81 7.60 1.30
C LYS A 70 8.36 8.47 2.44
N ASP A 71 7.48 9.16 3.17
CA ASP A 71 7.86 9.97 4.33
C ASP A 71 8.48 9.13 5.46
N TYR A 72 8.14 7.84 5.53
CA TYR A 72 8.77 6.87 6.46
C TYR A 72 10.08 6.28 5.92
N GLY A 73 10.56 6.79 4.77
CA GLY A 73 11.83 6.41 4.17
C GLY A 73 11.80 5.09 3.40
N MET A 74 10.62 4.57 3.05
CA MET A 74 10.49 3.36 2.24
C MET A 74 10.84 3.62 0.76
N LYS A 75 11.29 2.58 0.06
CA LYS A 75 11.43 2.56 -1.41
C LYS A 75 10.09 2.15 -2.00
N VAL A 76 9.21 3.13 -2.23
CA VAL A 76 7.83 2.85 -2.64
C VAL A 76 7.73 2.67 -4.16
N ILE A 77 6.99 1.65 -4.59
CA ILE A 77 6.67 1.42 -6.00
C ILE A 77 5.68 2.49 -6.47
N GLU A 78 6.07 3.21 -7.52
CA GLU A 78 5.25 4.25 -8.15
C GLU A 78 5.02 3.93 -9.64
N PRO A 79 3.87 4.38 -10.22
CA PRO A 79 2.71 4.90 -9.51
C PRO A 79 2.00 3.81 -8.69
N SER A 80 1.21 4.20 -7.68
CA SER A 80 0.37 3.25 -6.96
C SER A 80 -0.67 2.62 -7.88
N LEU A 81 -0.94 1.32 -7.66
CA LEU A 81 -1.95 0.59 -8.43
C LEU A 81 -3.34 1.06 -8.00
N ARG A 82 -4.11 1.55 -8.97
CA ARG A 82 -5.46 2.06 -8.75
C ARG A 82 -6.42 1.39 -9.71
N ILE A 83 -7.44 0.73 -9.17
CA ILE A 83 -8.45 0.02 -9.95
C ILE A 83 -9.79 0.73 -9.77
N LYS A 84 -10.44 1.08 -10.88
CA LYS A 84 -11.77 1.68 -10.82
C LYS A 84 -12.80 0.60 -10.48
N ARG A 85 -13.56 0.80 -9.42
CA ARG A 85 -14.59 -0.12 -8.90
C ARG A 85 -14.00 -1.51 -8.61
N THR A 86 -14.73 -2.56 -8.97
CA THR A 86 -14.33 -3.95 -8.79
C THR A 86 -13.35 -4.34 -9.89
N PRO A 87 -12.22 -4.99 -9.55
CA PRO A 87 -11.32 -5.52 -10.56
C PRO A 87 -12.01 -6.60 -11.40
N GLU A 88 -11.90 -6.46 -12.72
CA GLU A 88 -12.12 -7.52 -13.70
C GLU A 88 -10.77 -8.21 -14.02
N ASP A 89 -10.72 -9.11 -15.01
CA ASP A 89 -9.56 -9.94 -15.28
C ASP A 89 -8.27 -9.13 -15.51
N GLU A 90 -8.36 -8.01 -16.23
CA GLU A 90 -7.21 -7.10 -16.42
C GLU A 90 -6.76 -6.49 -15.10
N GLY A 91 -7.69 -6.10 -14.23
CA GLY A 91 -7.38 -5.54 -12.91
C GLY A 91 -6.72 -6.58 -12.00
N ILE A 92 -7.18 -7.83 -12.06
CA ILE A 92 -6.53 -8.95 -11.35
C ILE A 92 -5.12 -9.18 -11.90
N GLU A 93 -4.91 -9.06 -13.20
CA GLU A 93 -3.59 -9.22 -13.80
C GLU A 93 -2.63 -8.09 -13.40
N GLU A 94 -3.10 -6.85 -13.28
CA GLU A 94 -2.30 -5.75 -12.73
C GLU A 94 -1.90 -6.00 -11.26
N CYS A 95 -2.78 -6.59 -10.45
CA CYS A 95 -2.43 -7.02 -9.09
C CYS A 95 -1.33 -8.10 -9.10
N ARG A 96 -1.38 -9.06 -10.03
CA ARG A 96 -0.33 -10.09 -10.18
C ARG A 96 1.00 -9.46 -10.58
N LYS A 97 1.01 -8.53 -11.54
CA LYS A 97 2.20 -7.78 -11.95
C LYS A 97 2.80 -6.99 -10.79
N LEU A 98 1.97 -6.35 -9.97
CA LEU A 98 2.44 -5.66 -8.77
C LEU A 98 3.11 -6.62 -7.79
N GLY A 99 2.48 -7.76 -7.51
CA GLY A 99 3.06 -8.79 -6.64
C GLY A 99 4.41 -9.30 -7.16
N LYS A 100 4.52 -9.57 -8.46
CA LYS A 100 5.78 -9.97 -9.11
C LYS A 100 6.85 -8.89 -8.94
N LYS A 101 6.51 -7.62 -9.18
CA LYS A 101 7.44 -6.49 -9.03
C LYS A 101 7.95 -6.35 -7.60
N ILE A 102 7.09 -6.53 -6.59
CA ILE A 102 7.50 -6.53 -5.18
C ILE A 102 8.50 -7.67 -4.92
N ALA A 103 8.20 -8.89 -5.36
CA ALA A 103 9.07 -10.04 -5.18
C ALA A 103 10.44 -9.85 -5.84
N ASP A 104 10.48 -9.29 -7.06
CA ASP A 104 11.71 -9.01 -7.79
C ASP A 104 12.58 -7.93 -7.12
N LEU A 105 11.97 -6.98 -6.40
CA LEU A 105 12.68 -5.95 -5.65
C LEU A 105 13.21 -6.44 -4.30
N VAL A 106 12.56 -7.41 -3.66
CA VAL A 106 13.01 -8.02 -2.39
C VAL A 106 14.16 -9.00 -2.60
N ARG A 107 14.21 -9.68 -3.75
CA ARG A 107 15.26 -10.66 -4.07
C ARG A 107 16.63 -10.04 -4.41
N LYS A 108 16.71 -8.72 -4.53
CA LYS A 108 17.93 -7.97 -4.87
C LYS A 108 18.61 -7.42 -3.62
#